data_AF-T0Y3Y6-F1
#
_entry.id   AF-T0Y3Y6-F1
#
_cell.length_a   1.000
_cell.length_b   1.000
_cell.length_c   1.000
_cell.angle_alpha   90.00
_cell.angle_beta   90.00
_cell.angle_gamma   90.00
#
_symmetry.space_group_name_H-M   'P 1'
#
loop_
_entity.id
_entity.type
_entity.pdbx_description
1 polymer ?
#
loop_
_entity_poly.entity_id
_entity_poly.type
_entity_poly.pdbx_seq_one_letter_code
_entity_poly.pdbx_strand_id
1 'polypeptide(L)'
;KQRAVIAMALALNPQLIIADEPTTGLDVITQAKIIKELRQLRDNGLIKSMVIISHDVGVVSQLADRVAVLYAGKIMEIGTAKEVFKKSSNPYTVALMRSYPSIRSTRTVVTGIPGAVPDLLNLPKACYFASRCFYVKADCSSHLPSYVESSPGHMSLCLHTKEFVAEMNNETIKTSPEVIQETKDYSSSAFNVIESSDLTKYFELSATAAGTLFGLGKKRFVRAVDHIDLDIRKGQIVGIVGESGSGKTTLGRTLLMTLRPTSGKIFYSYQVNGEIKKINVSVLHEKSREFRAYRKATQLIFQDPYDSINPKMTILDIVSEPLMSGMNSHTFAELHELNAASNSHDDEKGKKKKKPKQVDILEEVLRALEIANLTPASNYINRYPHELSGGNDKGFLLQGHLSRRLISYWPMSLFPCWTSLSGPM
;
A
#
# COMPACT_ATOMS: atom_id res chain seq x y z
N LYS A 1 -7.48 -11.26 -1.15
CA LYS A 1 -6.21 -11.20 -0.37
C LYS A 1 -6.36 -10.50 0.97
N GLN A 2 -6.54 -9.17 1.05
CA GLN A 2 -6.49 -8.44 2.33
C GLN A 2 -7.47 -8.94 3.40
N ARG A 3 -8.71 -9.26 3.01
CA ARG A 3 -9.70 -9.86 3.92
C ARG A 3 -9.27 -11.21 4.51
N ALA A 4 -8.53 -12.04 3.76
CA ALA A 4 -8.01 -13.30 4.28
C ALA A 4 -6.91 -13.05 5.34
N VAL A 5 -6.10 -12.01 5.18
CA VAL A 5 -5.10 -11.60 6.19
C VAL A 5 -5.78 -11.08 7.45
N ILE A 6 -6.85 -10.31 7.30
CA ILE A 6 -7.66 -9.84 8.43
C ILE A 6 -8.28 -11.03 9.16
N ALA A 7 -8.86 -12.00 8.44
CA ALA A 7 -9.38 -13.24 9.04
C ALA A 7 -8.29 -13.99 9.83
N MET A 8 -7.13 -14.21 9.21
CA MET A 8 -5.98 -14.84 9.86
C MET A 8 -5.55 -14.10 11.14
N ALA A 9 -5.46 -12.78 11.10
CA ALA A 9 -5.08 -11.97 12.26
C ALA A 9 -6.13 -12.05 13.40
N LEU A 10 -7.41 -12.17 13.06
CA LEU A 10 -8.51 -12.22 14.03
C LEU A 10 -8.82 -13.63 14.56
N ALA A 11 -8.27 -14.68 13.93
CA ALA A 11 -8.57 -16.07 14.26
C ALA A 11 -8.34 -16.43 15.74
N LEU A 12 -7.38 -15.76 16.41
CA LEU A 12 -7.07 -15.98 17.83
C LEU A 12 -7.71 -14.96 18.77
N ASN A 13 -8.67 -14.13 18.31
CA ASN A 13 -9.29 -13.05 19.08
C ASN A 13 -8.25 -12.16 19.80
N PRO A 14 -7.31 -11.52 19.06
CA PRO A 14 -6.20 -10.81 19.65
C PRO A 14 -6.64 -9.58 20.45
N GLN A 15 -5.89 -9.27 21.52
CA GLN A 15 -6.09 -8.02 22.26
C GLN A 15 -5.46 -6.81 21.52
N LEU A 16 -4.43 -7.05 20.72
CA LEU A 16 -3.70 -6.04 19.96
C LEU A 16 -3.46 -6.54 18.54
N ILE A 17 -3.78 -5.71 17.56
CA ILE A 17 -3.46 -5.93 16.16
C ILE A 17 -2.38 -4.95 15.73
N ILE A 18 -1.34 -5.45 15.08
CA ILE A 18 -0.33 -4.64 14.41
C ILE A 18 -0.58 -4.78 12.91
N ALA A 19 -1.04 -3.71 12.28
CA ALA A 19 -1.37 -3.67 10.87
C ALA A 19 -0.27 -2.90 10.14
N ASP A 20 0.64 -3.63 9.51
CA ASP A 20 1.72 -3.05 8.69
C ASP A 20 1.23 -2.85 7.25
N GLU A 21 1.11 -1.59 6.84
CA GLU A 21 0.64 -1.15 5.53
C GLU A 21 -0.63 -1.88 5.02
N PRO A 22 -1.74 -1.87 5.78
CA PRO A 22 -2.90 -2.72 5.53
C PRO A 22 -3.70 -2.38 4.26
N THR A 23 -3.35 -1.30 3.56
CA THR A 23 -4.02 -0.84 2.35
C THR A 23 -3.09 -0.74 1.14
N THR A 24 -1.83 -1.13 1.28
CA THR A 24 -0.85 -1.03 0.19
C THR A 24 -1.25 -1.92 -0.99
N GLY A 25 -1.06 -1.40 -2.21
CA GLY A 25 -1.38 -2.11 -3.46
C GLY A 25 -2.88 -2.23 -3.77
N LEU A 26 -3.75 -1.59 -2.99
CA LEU A 26 -5.20 -1.54 -3.26
C LEU A 26 -5.57 -0.27 -4.03
N ASP A 27 -6.58 -0.35 -4.89
CA ASP A 27 -7.20 0.84 -5.46
C ASP A 27 -7.98 1.62 -4.39
N VAL A 28 -8.23 2.91 -4.64
CA VAL A 28 -8.86 3.83 -3.68
C VAL A 28 -10.22 3.33 -3.17
N ILE A 29 -11.01 2.66 -4.03
CA ILE A 29 -12.33 2.16 -3.65
C ILE A 29 -12.20 0.93 -2.75
N THR A 30 -11.32 -0.01 -3.11
CA THR A 30 -11.05 -1.19 -2.29
C THR A 30 -10.41 -0.81 -0.96
N GLN A 31 -9.47 0.14 -0.96
CA GLN A 31 -8.89 0.72 0.26
C GLN A 31 -9.98 1.29 1.17
N ALA A 32 -10.91 2.09 0.65
CA ALA A 32 -12.02 2.64 1.44
C ALA A 32 -12.90 1.54 2.07
N LYS A 33 -13.14 0.43 1.35
CA LYS A 33 -13.87 -0.74 1.90
C LYS A 33 -13.11 -1.39 3.05
N ILE A 34 -11.81 -1.64 2.90
CA ILE A 34 -10.97 -2.22 3.96
C ILE A 34 -10.91 -1.30 5.19
N ILE A 35 -10.73 0.01 5.00
CA ILE A 35 -10.76 1.00 6.10
C ILE A 35 -12.11 0.93 6.84
N LYS A 36 -13.22 0.88 6.11
CA LYS A 36 -14.57 0.77 6.69
C LYS A 36 -14.72 -0.53 7.50
N GLU A 37 -14.21 -1.65 7.00
CA GLU A 37 -14.23 -2.94 7.69
C GLU A 37 -13.44 -2.89 8.99
N LEU A 38 -12.19 -2.38 8.96
CA LEU A 38 -11.38 -2.24 10.17
C LEU A 38 -12.07 -1.37 11.24
N ARG A 39 -12.75 -0.30 10.81
CA ARG A 39 -13.56 0.52 11.72
C ARG A 39 -14.72 -0.26 12.32
N GLN A 40 -15.48 -0.99 11.52
CA GLN A 40 -16.59 -1.81 12.01
C GLN A 40 -16.13 -2.88 13.00
N LEU A 41 -15.00 -3.54 12.72
CA LEU A 41 -14.42 -4.55 13.60
C LEU A 41 -13.98 -3.96 14.95
N ARG A 42 -13.40 -2.76 14.95
CA ARG A 42 -13.10 -2.00 16.16
C ARG A 42 -14.37 -1.57 16.90
N ASP A 43 -15.32 -0.96 16.20
CA ASP A 43 -16.55 -0.40 16.77
C ASP A 43 -17.45 -1.50 17.38
N ASN A 44 -17.40 -2.72 16.82
CA ASN A 44 -18.08 -3.91 17.36
C ASN A 44 -17.32 -4.60 18.51
N GLY A 45 -16.15 -4.10 18.90
CA GLY A 45 -15.34 -4.64 20.01
C GLY A 45 -14.52 -5.90 19.67
N LEU A 46 -14.48 -6.31 18.39
CA LEU A 46 -13.65 -7.43 17.93
C LEU A 46 -12.16 -7.06 17.86
N ILE A 47 -11.84 -5.78 17.66
CA ILE A 47 -10.49 -5.22 17.77
C ILE A 47 -10.43 -4.29 18.98
N LYS A 48 -9.76 -4.72 20.04
CA LYS A 48 -9.62 -3.92 21.28
C LYS A 48 -8.58 -2.82 21.17
N SER A 49 -7.48 -3.09 20.49
CA SER A 49 -6.39 -2.13 20.28
C SER A 49 -5.71 -2.43 18.96
N MET A 50 -5.29 -1.37 18.26
CA MET A 50 -4.68 -1.50 16.94
C MET A 50 -3.56 -0.48 16.78
N VAL A 51 -2.40 -0.95 16.34
CA VAL A 51 -1.30 -0.10 15.84
C VAL A 51 -1.28 -0.24 14.33
N ILE A 52 -1.43 0.89 13.63
CA ILE A 52 -1.35 0.95 12.17
C ILE A 52 -0.03 1.61 11.79
N ILE A 53 0.72 0.96 10.92
CA ILE A 53 1.89 1.51 10.27
C ILE A 53 1.46 1.85 8.85
N SER A 54 1.50 3.13 8.48
CA SER A 54 1.25 3.54 7.10
C SER A 54 1.98 4.82 6.73
N HIS A 55 2.39 4.91 5.48
CA HIS A 55 2.86 6.14 4.85
C HIS A 55 1.71 7.03 4.33
N ASP A 56 0.46 6.55 4.31
CA ASP A 56 -0.70 7.33 3.82
C ASP A 56 -1.41 8.08 4.95
N VAL A 57 -1.25 9.41 4.96
CA VAL A 57 -1.93 10.34 5.89
C VAL A 57 -3.45 10.18 5.84
N GLY A 58 -4.01 9.86 4.67
CA GLY A 58 -5.45 9.65 4.49
C GLY A 58 -5.96 8.41 5.21
N VAL A 59 -5.18 7.33 5.28
CA VAL A 59 -5.51 6.12 6.04
C VAL A 59 -5.40 6.40 7.53
N VAL A 60 -4.27 6.97 7.96
CA VAL A 60 -4.00 7.24 9.38
C VAL A 60 -5.05 8.19 9.96
N SER A 61 -5.42 9.25 9.24
CA SER A 61 -6.42 10.22 9.71
C SER A 61 -7.84 9.66 9.87
N GLN A 62 -8.16 8.54 9.23
CA GLN A 62 -9.48 7.90 9.34
C GLN A 62 -9.56 6.84 10.44
N LEU A 63 -8.42 6.26 10.84
CA LEU A 63 -8.37 5.10 11.73
C LEU A 63 -7.75 5.40 13.09
N ALA A 64 -6.81 6.34 13.17
CA ALA A 64 -5.98 6.53 14.35
C ALA A 64 -6.53 7.61 15.30
N ASP A 65 -6.57 7.29 16.59
CA ASP A 65 -6.85 8.27 17.65
C ASP A 65 -5.61 9.09 18.01
N ARG A 66 -4.43 8.44 17.97
CA ARG A 66 -3.11 9.02 18.20
C ARG A 66 -2.18 8.71 17.04
N VAL A 67 -1.26 9.62 16.75
CA VAL A 67 -0.33 9.52 15.62
C VAL A 67 1.08 9.74 16.11
N ALA A 68 2.00 8.87 15.68
CA ALA A 68 3.43 9.04 15.83
C ALA A 68 4.05 9.18 14.44
N VAL A 69 4.75 10.29 14.19
CA VAL A 69 5.37 10.60 12.91
C VAL A 69 6.84 10.23 12.99
N LEU A 70 7.29 9.32 12.11
CA LEU A 70 8.65 8.80 12.13
C LEU A 70 9.53 9.43 11.05
N TYR A 71 10.79 9.69 11.38
CA TYR A 71 11.84 10.09 10.44
C TYR A 71 13.18 9.52 10.89
N ALA A 72 13.94 8.92 9.96
CA ALA A 72 15.26 8.34 10.23
C ALA A 72 15.29 7.41 11.47
N GLY A 73 14.24 6.61 11.66
CA GLY A 73 14.09 5.68 12.78
C GLY A 73 13.74 6.34 14.13
N LYS A 74 13.35 7.62 14.15
CA LYS A 74 12.97 8.37 15.36
C LYS A 74 11.56 8.91 15.25
N ILE A 75 10.85 8.94 16.38
CA ILE A 75 9.55 9.61 16.48
C ILE A 75 9.83 11.11 16.56
N MET A 76 9.51 11.83 15.49
CA MET A 76 9.68 13.27 15.41
C MET A 76 8.56 14.00 16.14
N GLU A 77 7.36 13.43 16.14
CA GLU A 77 6.20 14.01 16.78
C GLU A 77 5.21 12.91 17.19
N ILE A 78 4.59 13.04 18.36
CA ILE A 78 3.54 12.14 18.82
C ILE A 78 2.47 12.92 19.58
N GLY A 79 1.20 12.67 19.27
CA GLY A 79 0.05 13.34 19.89
C GLY A 79 -1.26 12.71 19.45
N THR A 80 -2.38 13.35 19.76
CA THR A 80 -3.67 12.99 19.15
C THR A 80 -3.63 13.24 17.64
N ALA A 81 -4.44 12.52 16.87
CA ALA A 81 -4.54 12.75 15.43
C ALA A 81 -4.90 14.22 15.10
N LYS A 82 -5.76 14.84 15.91
CA LYS A 82 -6.15 16.25 15.76
C LYS A 82 -4.96 17.19 15.95
N GLU A 83 -4.14 16.97 16.97
CA GLU A 83 -2.93 17.77 17.24
C GLU A 83 -1.91 17.62 16.12
N VAL A 84 -1.56 16.38 15.77
CA VAL A 84 -0.54 16.12 14.75
C VAL A 84 -0.95 16.64 13.38
N PHE A 85 -2.22 16.49 12.98
CA PHE A 85 -2.67 16.91 11.64
C PHE A 85 -3.08 18.39 11.52
N LYS A 86 -3.53 19.03 12.61
CA LYS A 86 -4.02 20.43 12.55
C LYS A 86 -3.15 21.43 13.30
N LYS A 87 -2.39 20.99 14.30
CA LYS A 87 -1.56 21.83 15.17
C LYS A 87 -0.14 21.26 15.28
N SER A 88 0.41 20.81 14.15
CA SER A 88 1.72 20.16 14.11
C SER A 88 2.78 21.05 14.77
N SER A 89 3.58 20.44 15.64
CA SER A 89 4.57 21.11 16.49
C SER A 89 6.01 20.82 16.08
N ASN A 90 6.22 19.93 15.10
CA ASN A 90 7.52 19.66 14.52
C ASN A 90 7.61 20.21 13.08
N PRO A 91 8.70 20.91 12.71
CA PRO A 91 8.92 21.36 11.33
C PRO A 91 8.87 20.24 10.29
N TYR A 92 9.31 19.02 10.63
CA TYR A 92 9.20 17.86 9.74
C TYR A 92 7.73 17.49 9.46
N THR A 93 6.91 17.33 10.51
CA THR A 93 5.47 17.04 10.36
C THR A 93 4.78 18.10 9.53
N VAL A 94 5.09 19.38 9.76
CA VAL A 94 4.53 20.49 8.97
C VAL A 94 4.92 20.36 7.50
N ALA A 95 6.18 20.07 7.20
CA ALA A 95 6.64 19.85 5.83
C ALA A 95 5.92 18.64 5.19
N LEU A 96 5.76 17.54 5.93
CA LEU A 96 5.03 16.35 5.49
C LEU A 96 3.56 16.67 5.15
N MET A 97 2.86 17.39 6.03
CA MET A 97 1.47 17.79 5.81
C MET A 97 1.31 18.77 4.64
N ARG A 98 2.35 19.51 4.26
CA ARG A 98 2.37 20.36 3.06
C ARG A 98 2.59 19.58 1.78
N SER A 99 3.40 18.52 1.84
CA SER A 99 3.63 17.63 0.70
C SER A 99 2.43 16.75 0.36
N TYR A 100 1.43 16.66 1.23
CA TYR A 100 0.20 15.92 0.94
C TYR A 100 -0.86 16.84 0.29
N PRO A 101 -1.42 16.49 -0.88
CA PRO A 101 -2.45 17.28 -1.54
C PRO A 101 -3.76 17.26 -0.73
N SER A 102 -4.39 18.43 -0.59
CA SER A 102 -5.72 18.57 0.01
C SER A 102 -6.76 18.78 -1.09
N ILE A 103 -7.85 18.01 -1.07
CA ILE A 103 -8.96 18.16 -2.04
C ILE A 103 -9.79 19.42 -1.73
N ARG A 104 -9.89 19.82 -0.45
CA ARG A 104 -10.74 20.95 -0.01
C ARG A 104 -10.09 22.32 -0.20
N SER A 105 -8.77 22.37 -0.18
CA SER A 105 -8.01 23.55 -0.57
C SER A 105 -7.32 23.16 -1.87
N THR A 106 -7.84 23.62 -3.01
CA THR A 106 -7.18 23.52 -4.32
C THR A 106 -5.82 24.21 -4.25
N ARG A 107 -4.85 23.54 -3.63
CA ARG A 107 -3.45 23.95 -3.64
C ARG A 107 -2.98 23.62 -5.05
N THR A 108 -2.75 24.66 -5.82
CA THR A 108 -2.24 24.59 -7.19
C THR A 108 -0.81 24.05 -7.24
N VAL A 109 -0.10 24.02 -6.10
CA VAL A 109 1.28 23.50 -5.99
C VAL A 109 1.40 22.61 -4.75
N VAL A 110 1.79 21.35 -4.96
CA VAL A 110 2.25 20.45 -3.91
C VAL A 110 3.77 20.62 -3.80
N THR A 111 4.26 20.95 -2.61
CA THR A 111 5.69 21.15 -2.38
C THR A 111 6.29 19.94 -1.69
N GLY A 112 7.25 19.28 -2.36
CA GLY A 112 8.02 18.20 -1.76
C GLY A 112 8.99 18.71 -0.69
N ILE A 113 9.44 17.82 0.19
CA ILE A 113 10.50 18.12 1.16
C ILE A 113 11.87 17.98 0.46
N PRO A 114 12.62 19.08 0.26
CA PRO A 114 13.88 19.04 -0.50
C PRO A 114 14.96 18.21 0.21
N GLY A 115 16.02 17.89 -0.52
CA GLY A 115 17.16 17.12 -0.02
C GLY A 115 16.90 15.60 0.10
N ALA A 116 17.93 14.87 0.50
CA ALA A 116 17.89 13.41 0.65
C ALA A 116 17.72 13.00 2.12
N VAL A 117 17.08 11.84 2.35
CA VAL A 117 17.01 11.21 3.68
C VAL A 117 18.44 10.86 4.13
N PRO A 118 18.81 11.06 5.42
CA PRO A 118 20.13 10.70 5.91
C PRO A 118 20.39 9.20 5.82
N ASP A 119 21.66 8.83 5.75
CA ASP A 119 22.08 7.44 5.86
C ASP A 119 21.69 6.87 7.23
N LEU A 120 20.91 5.79 7.23
CA LEU A 120 20.43 5.14 8.46
C LEU A 120 21.55 4.37 9.19
N LEU A 121 22.64 4.02 8.49
CA LEU A 121 23.82 3.40 9.11
C LEU A 121 24.72 4.45 9.78
N ASN A 122 24.69 5.69 9.28
CA ASN A 122 25.52 6.81 9.75
C ASN A 122 24.64 8.03 10.06
N LEU A 123 23.83 7.90 11.12
CA LEU A 123 22.92 8.97 11.52
C LEU A 123 23.68 10.22 12.00
N PRO A 124 23.15 11.43 11.73
CA PRO A 124 23.68 12.68 12.27
C PRO A 124 23.82 12.64 13.79
N LYS A 125 24.89 13.26 14.31
CA LYS A 125 25.11 13.45 15.76
C LYS A 125 24.29 14.60 16.37
N ALA A 126 23.61 15.38 15.52
CA ALA A 126 22.74 16.48 15.89
C ALA A 126 21.31 16.22 15.38
N CYS A 127 20.48 17.25 15.18
CA CYS A 127 19.12 17.09 14.70
C CYS A 127 19.07 16.30 13.37
N TYR A 128 18.34 15.18 13.37
CA TYR A 128 18.22 14.27 12.23
C TYR A 128 17.65 14.94 10.97
N PHE A 129 16.84 15.99 11.14
CA PHE A 129 16.16 16.69 10.05
C PHE A 129 16.83 18.02 9.64
N ALA A 130 17.92 18.43 10.30
CA ALA A 130 18.52 19.76 10.11
C ALA A 130 18.82 20.12 8.65
N SER A 131 19.36 19.17 7.87
CA SER A 131 19.73 19.38 6.46
C SER A 131 18.56 19.63 5.51
N ARG A 132 17.33 19.37 5.94
CA ARG A 132 16.09 19.49 5.14
C ARG A 132 15.04 20.37 5.81
N CYS A 133 15.34 20.89 7.00
CA CYS A 133 14.42 21.66 7.81
C CYS A 133 14.33 23.09 7.27
N PHE A 134 13.13 23.53 6.90
CA PHE A 134 12.88 24.92 6.52
C PHE A 134 12.98 25.89 7.72
N TYR A 135 13.06 25.36 8.93
CA TYR A 135 13.18 26.09 10.19
C TYR A 135 14.51 25.76 10.91
N VAL A 136 15.59 25.59 10.14
CA VAL A 136 16.91 25.29 10.71
C VAL A 136 17.49 26.52 11.39
N LYS A 137 18.09 26.32 12.57
CA LYS A 137 18.85 27.33 13.34
C LYS A 137 20.27 26.84 13.61
N ALA A 138 21.14 27.73 14.07
CA ALA A 138 22.58 27.44 14.23
C ALA A 138 22.88 26.25 15.16
N ASP A 139 22.07 26.08 16.21
CA ASP A 139 22.18 25.03 17.21
C ASP A 139 21.64 23.66 16.75
N CYS A 140 20.79 23.62 15.71
CA CYS A 140 20.27 22.37 15.14
C CYS A 140 21.38 21.46 14.58
N SER A 141 22.49 22.04 14.15
CA SER A 141 23.64 21.33 13.57
C SER A 141 24.64 20.84 14.62
N SER A 142 24.51 21.28 15.87
CA SER A 142 25.45 20.96 16.96
C SER A 142 24.82 20.17 18.10
N HIS A 143 23.50 20.19 18.25
CA HIS A 143 22.81 19.53 19.36
C HIS A 143 21.76 18.53 18.90
N LEU A 144 21.67 17.42 19.61
CA LEU A 144 20.60 16.45 19.44
C LEU A 144 19.38 16.92 20.26
N PRO A 145 18.20 17.08 19.65
CA PRO A 145 16.99 17.46 20.39
C PRO A 145 16.57 16.39 21.40
N SER A 146 16.07 16.84 22.55
CA SER A 146 15.21 16.04 23.44
C SER A 146 13.74 16.26 23.08
N TYR A 147 12.85 15.41 23.60
CA TYR A 147 11.42 15.62 23.42
C TYR A 147 10.95 16.83 24.22
N VAL A 148 10.28 17.76 23.52
CA VAL A 148 9.66 18.94 24.10
C VAL A 148 8.14 18.80 23.97
N GLU A 149 7.45 19.00 25.09
CA GLU A 149 5.99 18.98 25.13
C GLU A 149 5.45 20.34 24.64
N SER A 150 4.63 20.31 23.58
CA SER A 150 3.95 21.50 23.04
C SER A 150 2.62 21.75 23.77
N SER A 151 1.94 20.69 24.17
CA SER A 151 0.72 20.65 24.99
C SER A 151 0.60 19.26 25.65
N PRO A 152 -0.23 19.08 26.70
CA PRO A 152 -0.27 17.82 27.46
C PRO A 152 -0.43 16.57 26.58
N GLY A 153 0.59 15.71 26.55
CA GLY A 153 0.63 14.48 25.75
C GLY A 153 1.02 14.64 24.28
N HIS A 154 1.35 15.86 23.84
CA HIS A 154 1.82 16.20 22.49
C HIS A 154 3.31 16.55 22.53
N MET A 155 4.15 15.59 22.10
CA MET A 155 5.60 15.67 22.18
C MET A 155 6.22 15.87 20.79
N SER A 156 7.25 16.70 20.72
CA SER A 156 8.03 16.96 19.50
C SER A 156 9.52 16.80 19.76
N LEU A 157 10.22 16.10 18.87
CA LEU A 157 11.67 15.97 18.87
C LEU A 157 12.31 17.16 18.11
N CYS A 158 12.23 18.34 18.71
CA CYS A 158 12.78 19.59 18.15
C CYS A 158 13.18 20.56 19.27
N LEU A 159 14.40 21.10 19.18
CA LEU A 159 14.95 22.10 20.12
C LEU A 159 14.06 23.34 20.23
N HIS A 160 13.47 23.74 19.10
CA HIS A 160 12.74 25.00 18.96
C HIS A 160 11.22 24.82 18.98
N THR A 161 10.71 23.72 19.53
CA THR A 161 9.26 23.40 19.50
C THR A 161 8.39 24.56 20.00
N LYS A 162 8.72 25.17 21.14
CA LYS A 162 7.90 26.25 21.73
C LYS A 162 7.90 27.51 20.87
N GLU A 163 9.07 27.92 20.40
CA GLU A 163 9.24 29.09 19.55
C GLU A 163 8.57 28.88 18.18
N PHE A 164 8.81 27.71 17.57
CA PHE A 164 8.19 27.32 16.30
C PHE A 164 6.66 27.35 16.36
N VAL A 165 6.06 26.81 17.43
CA VAL A 165 4.59 26.83 17.61
C VAL A 165 4.08 28.27 17.81
N ALA A 166 4.80 29.10 18.57
CA ALA A 166 4.42 30.50 18.77
C ALA A 166 4.44 31.29 17.45
N GLU A 167 5.49 31.13 16.63
CA GLU A 167 5.62 31.79 15.34
C GLU A 167 4.63 31.25 14.29
N MET A 168 4.34 29.95 14.30
CA MET A 168 3.28 29.35 13.48
C MET A 168 1.89 29.93 13.79
N ASN A 169 1.57 30.13 15.08
CA ASN A 169 0.29 30.70 15.50
C ASN A 169 0.15 32.19 15.15
N ASN A 170 1.27 32.92 15.10
CA ASN A 170 1.29 34.33 14.72
C ASN A 170 1.46 34.55 13.21
N GLU A 171 1.43 33.48 12.40
CA GLU A 171 1.65 33.52 10.94
C GLU A 171 2.96 34.21 10.51
N THR A 172 3.95 34.29 11.40
CA THR A 172 5.21 35.01 11.15
C THR A 172 6.23 34.18 10.38
N ILE A 173 6.08 32.86 10.38
CA ILE A 173 6.86 31.99 9.51
C ILE A 173 6.31 32.17 8.10
N LYS A 174 7.14 32.68 7.17
CA LYS A 174 6.86 32.55 5.73
C LYS A 174 6.98 31.06 5.38
N THR A 175 5.86 30.38 5.51
CA THR A 175 5.75 28.93 5.32
C THR A 175 5.78 28.50 3.85
N SER A 176 5.78 29.47 2.94
CA SER A 176 6.09 29.18 1.55
C SER A 176 7.56 28.78 1.54
N PRO A 177 7.93 27.53 1.17
CA PRO A 177 9.18 27.42 0.45
C PRO A 177 9.04 28.43 -0.69
N GLU A 178 10.10 29.17 -1.02
CA GLU A 178 10.14 29.75 -2.36
C GLU A 178 9.62 28.66 -3.28
N VAL A 179 8.43 28.89 -3.86
CA VAL A 179 7.95 28.02 -4.93
C VAL A 179 9.16 27.98 -5.81
N ILE A 180 9.80 26.83 -5.94
CA ILE A 180 10.92 26.69 -6.84
C ILE A 180 10.26 26.99 -8.17
N GLN A 181 10.32 28.27 -8.58
CA GLN A 181 9.95 28.80 -9.88
C GLN A 181 11.01 28.33 -10.88
N GLU A 182 11.56 27.14 -10.69
CA GLU A 182 11.90 26.25 -11.78
C GLU A 182 10.61 25.59 -12.32
N THR A 183 9.52 26.34 -12.41
CA THR A 183 8.82 26.35 -13.70
C THR A 183 9.80 26.97 -14.70
N LYS A 184 10.85 26.22 -15.08
CA LYS A 184 11.30 26.30 -16.45
C LYS A 184 10.02 26.18 -17.23
N ASP A 185 9.68 27.20 -18.01
CA ASP A 185 8.61 27.14 -18.99
C ASP A 185 8.96 26.00 -19.96
N TYR A 186 8.68 24.75 -19.56
CA TYR A 186 8.63 23.58 -20.44
C TYR A 186 7.60 23.84 -21.56
N SER A 187 6.73 24.84 -21.35
CA SER A 187 5.83 25.46 -22.32
C SER A 187 6.51 25.96 -23.60
N SER A 188 7.76 26.42 -23.55
CA SER A 188 8.34 27.14 -24.69
C SER A 188 8.93 26.29 -25.83
N SER A 189 9.15 24.97 -25.65
CA SER A 189 9.61 24.08 -26.76
C SER A 189 9.45 22.55 -26.57
N ALA A 190 8.41 22.06 -25.88
CA ALA A 190 8.25 20.61 -25.68
C ALA A 190 7.34 19.96 -26.74
N PHE A 191 7.94 19.31 -27.75
CA PHE A 191 7.20 18.44 -28.69
C PHE A 191 6.58 17.21 -28.00
N ASN A 192 5.57 16.61 -28.63
CA ASN A 192 4.97 15.35 -28.18
C ASN A 192 5.96 14.19 -28.40
N VAL A 193 6.42 13.56 -27.32
CA VAL A 193 7.36 12.43 -27.34
C VAL A 193 6.62 11.13 -27.68
N ILE A 194 5.43 10.93 -27.12
CA ILE A 194 4.54 9.81 -27.45
C ILE A 194 3.20 10.37 -27.87
N GLU A 195 2.66 9.86 -28.97
CA GLU A 195 1.28 10.12 -29.40
C GLU A 195 0.63 8.78 -29.72
N SER A 196 -0.62 8.61 -29.35
CA SER A 196 -1.43 7.47 -29.77
C SER A 196 -2.68 7.96 -30.48
N SER A 197 -3.06 7.25 -31.53
CA SER A 197 -4.24 7.55 -32.33
C SER A 197 -5.07 6.29 -32.49
N ASP A 198 -6.31 6.36 -32.04
CA ASP A 198 -7.31 5.29 -32.08
C ASP A 198 -6.79 3.96 -31.53
N LEU A 199 -6.07 4.02 -30.41
CA LEU A 199 -5.36 2.85 -29.87
C LEU A 199 -6.35 1.86 -29.27
N THR A 200 -6.29 0.60 -29.73
CA THR A 200 -7.11 -0.48 -29.16
C THR A 200 -6.25 -1.67 -28.73
N LYS A 201 -6.69 -2.35 -27.67
CA LYS A 201 -6.16 -3.66 -27.27
C LYS A 201 -7.26 -4.54 -26.72
N TYR A 202 -7.63 -5.54 -27.51
CA TYR A 202 -8.63 -6.53 -27.14
C TYR A 202 -7.97 -7.89 -26.94
N PHE A 203 -8.43 -8.62 -25.92
CA PHE A 203 -8.03 -10.00 -25.65
C PHE A 203 -9.18 -10.94 -25.99
N GLU A 204 -8.92 -11.96 -26.79
CA GLU A 204 -9.91 -12.99 -27.12
C GLU A 204 -10.10 -13.92 -25.91
N LEU A 205 -11.35 -14.12 -25.50
CA LEU A 205 -11.71 -15.14 -24.51
C LEU A 205 -11.85 -16.47 -25.25
N SER A 206 -11.06 -17.47 -24.86
CA SER A 206 -11.20 -18.81 -25.44
C SER A 206 -12.61 -19.33 -25.20
N ALA A 207 -13.28 -19.74 -26.28
CA ALA A 207 -14.54 -20.43 -26.18
C ALA A 207 -14.32 -21.77 -25.44
N THR A 208 -15.23 -22.11 -24.53
CA THR A 208 -15.34 -23.47 -23.98
C THR A 208 -15.38 -24.47 -25.12
N ALA A 209 -14.68 -25.61 -24.99
CA ALA A 209 -14.55 -26.64 -26.03
C ALA A 209 -15.89 -27.10 -26.65
N ALA A 210 -16.99 -27.00 -25.89
CA ALA A 210 -18.35 -27.28 -26.38
C ALA A 210 -18.87 -26.25 -27.42
N GLY A 211 -18.45 -24.99 -27.37
CA GLY A 211 -18.88 -23.93 -28.28
C GLY A 211 -18.12 -23.89 -29.61
N THR A 212 -16.88 -24.40 -29.63
CA THR A 212 -16.05 -24.53 -30.84
C THR A 212 -16.50 -25.68 -31.73
N LEU A 213 -17.06 -26.76 -31.15
CA LEU A 213 -17.53 -27.93 -31.91
C LEU A 213 -18.78 -27.64 -32.77
N PHE A 214 -19.56 -26.63 -32.42
CA PHE A 214 -20.82 -26.28 -33.10
C PHE A 214 -20.76 -25.00 -33.95
N GLY A 215 -19.58 -24.41 -34.17
CA GLY A 215 -19.39 -23.30 -35.12
C GLY A 215 -20.19 -22.01 -34.84
N LEU A 216 -20.92 -21.92 -33.73
CA LEU A 216 -21.90 -20.88 -33.41
C LEU A 216 -21.45 -19.94 -32.27
N GLY A 217 -20.26 -20.13 -31.71
CA GLY A 217 -19.73 -19.28 -30.65
C GLY A 217 -19.23 -17.93 -31.17
N LYS A 218 -19.95 -16.83 -30.90
CA LYS A 218 -19.41 -15.48 -31.11
C LYS A 218 -18.10 -15.33 -30.33
N LYS A 219 -17.02 -14.95 -31.02
CA LYS A 219 -15.75 -14.58 -30.39
C LYS A 219 -16.03 -13.46 -29.36
N ARG A 220 -15.82 -13.76 -28.09
CA ARG A 220 -15.96 -12.78 -27.01
C ARG A 220 -14.61 -12.15 -26.76
N PHE A 221 -14.60 -10.83 -26.60
CA PHE A 221 -13.37 -10.08 -26.36
C PHE A 221 -13.48 -9.31 -25.05
N VAL A 222 -12.37 -9.26 -24.31
CA VAL A 222 -12.16 -8.26 -23.26
C VAL A 222 -11.55 -7.02 -23.89
N ARG A 223 -12.29 -5.91 -23.85
CA ARG A 223 -11.84 -4.61 -24.36
C ARG A 223 -11.03 -3.88 -23.30
N ALA A 224 -9.75 -4.19 -23.23
CA ALA A 224 -8.88 -3.63 -22.19
C ALA A 224 -8.38 -2.21 -22.50
N VAL A 225 -8.24 -1.87 -23.78
CA VAL A 225 -8.00 -0.51 -24.28
C VAL A 225 -8.93 -0.32 -25.47
N ASP A 226 -9.75 0.73 -25.45
CA ASP A 226 -10.81 0.94 -26.44
C ASP A 226 -10.77 2.38 -26.96
N HIS A 227 -10.28 2.55 -28.19
CA HIS A 227 -10.23 3.82 -28.93
C HIS A 227 -9.61 4.98 -28.14
N ILE A 228 -8.38 4.80 -27.64
CA ILE A 228 -7.69 5.82 -26.82
C ILE A 228 -6.76 6.69 -27.69
N ASP A 229 -6.96 8.00 -27.61
CA ASP A 229 -6.02 9.02 -28.06
C ASP A 229 -5.30 9.63 -26.84
N LEU A 230 -3.98 9.71 -26.90
CA LEU A 230 -3.15 10.21 -25.79
C LEU A 230 -1.86 10.83 -26.31
N ASP A 231 -1.57 12.04 -25.84
CA ASP A 231 -0.33 12.77 -26.11
C ASP A 231 0.50 12.96 -24.83
N ILE A 232 1.80 12.69 -24.92
CA ILE A 232 2.77 12.88 -23.84
C ILE A 232 3.87 13.80 -24.34
N ARG A 233 3.96 15.01 -23.78
CA ARG A 233 4.98 16.01 -24.11
C ARG A 233 6.31 15.74 -23.42
N LYS A 234 7.40 16.25 -24.01
CA LYS A 234 8.73 16.21 -23.38
C LYS A 234 8.69 16.92 -22.02
N GLY A 235 9.11 16.23 -20.96
CA GLY A 235 9.11 16.78 -19.60
C GLY A 235 7.75 16.75 -18.90
N GLN A 236 6.69 16.27 -19.57
CA GLN A 236 5.39 16.07 -18.94
C GLN A 236 5.37 14.75 -18.16
N ILE A 237 4.80 14.80 -16.96
CA ILE A 237 4.44 13.60 -16.18
C ILE A 237 2.96 13.35 -16.37
N VAL A 238 2.58 12.16 -16.81
CA VAL A 238 1.19 11.75 -17.01
C VAL A 238 0.83 10.65 -16.01
N GLY A 239 -0.19 10.91 -15.19
CA GLY A 239 -0.77 9.92 -14.28
C GLY A 239 -2.04 9.33 -14.86
N ILE A 240 -2.14 8.00 -14.91
CA ILE A 240 -3.34 7.28 -15.33
C ILE A 240 -4.00 6.67 -14.10
N VAL A 241 -5.24 7.07 -13.81
CA VAL A 241 -5.98 6.67 -12.61
C VAL A 241 -7.26 5.92 -13.02
N GLY A 242 -7.66 4.93 -12.23
CA GLY A 242 -8.84 4.11 -12.48
C GLY A 242 -8.85 2.86 -11.59
N GLU A 243 -9.99 2.18 -11.52
CA GLU A 243 -10.20 0.97 -10.71
C GLU A 243 -9.31 -0.21 -11.13
N SER A 244 -9.10 -1.19 -10.23
CA SER A 244 -8.40 -2.41 -10.61
C SER A 244 -9.09 -3.09 -11.80
N GLY A 245 -8.32 -3.55 -12.78
CA GLY A 245 -8.86 -4.12 -14.02
C GLY A 245 -9.32 -3.11 -15.09
N SER A 246 -9.28 -1.80 -14.84
CA SER A 246 -9.73 -0.76 -15.80
C SER A 246 -8.86 -0.56 -17.05
N GLY A 247 -7.84 -1.41 -17.29
CA GLY A 247 -6.99 -1.33 -18.48
C GLY A 247 -5.71 -0.49 -18.37
N LYS A 248 -5.42 0.17 -17.23
CA LYS A 248 -4.23 1.03 -17.04
C LYS A 248 -2.91 0.34 -17.41
N THR A 249 -2.69 -0.85 -16.85
CA THR A 249 -1.48 -1.65 -17.11
C THR A 249 -1.42 -2.09 -18.57
N THR A 250 -2.56 -2.42 -19.17
CA THR A 250 -2.66 -2.78 -20.59
C THR A 250 -2.29 -1.60 -21.48
N LEU A 251 -2.82 -0.40 -21.20
CA LEU A 251 -2.49 0.82 -21.92
C LEU A 251 -0.99 1.12 -21.84
N GLY A 252 -0.42 1.15 -20.63
CA GLY A 252 1.02 1.38 -20.45
C GLY A 252 1.88 0.35 -21.18
N ARG A 253 1.55 -0.94 -21.08
CA ARG A 253 2.26 -2.01 -21.79
C ARG A 253 2.14 -1.93 -23.31
N THR A 254 0.99 -1.45 -23.80
CA THR A 254 0.71 -1.26 -25.22
C THR A 254 1.50 -0.08 -25.77
N LEU A 255 1.49 1.06 -25.06
CA LEU A 255 2.31 2.22 -25.39
C LEU A 255 3.79 1.82 -25.48
N LEU A 256 4.32 1.07 -24.50
CA LEU A 256 5.72 0.61 -24.47
C LEU A 256 6.07 -0.50 -25.48
N MET A 257 5.11 -0.92 -26.31
CA MET A 257 5.25 -2.04 -27.25
C MET A 257 5.72 -3.35 -26.60
N THR A 258 5.45 -3.56 -25.31
CA THR A 258 5.59 -4.88 -24.64
C THR A 258 4.37 -5.78 -24.91
N LEU A 259 3.29 -5.16 -25.33
CA LEU A 259 2.06 -5.78 -25.78
C LEU A 259 1.67 -5.10 -27.09
N ARG A 260 1.53 -5.85 -28.18
CA ARG A 260 1.14 -5.23 -29.46
C ARG A 260 -0.32 -4.78 -29.42
N PRO A 261 -0.65 -3.59 -29.96
CA PRO A 261 -2.03 -3.16 -30.10
C PRO A 261 -2.80 -4.10 -31.03
N THR A 262 -4.13 -4.13 -30.87
CA THR A 262 -5.04 -4.81 -31.80
C THR A 262 -5.26 -3.93 -33.04
N SER A 263 -5.47 -2.62 -32.84
CA SER A 263 -5.51 -1.60 -33.88
C SER A 263 -5.00 -0.26 -33.34
N GLY A 264 -4.92 0.74 -34.22
CA GLY A 264 -4.43 2.07 -33.87
C GLY A 264 -2.93 2.25 -34.10
N LYS A 265 -2.47 3.47 -33.86
CA LYS A 265 -1.09 3.90 -34.14
C LYS A 265 -0.46 4.45 -32.87
N ILE A 266 0.85 4.24 -32.75
CA ILE A 266 1.67 4.81 -31.69
C ILE A 266 2.83 5.49 -32.38
N PHE A 267 2.99 6.79 -32.17
CA PHE A 267 4.10 7.56 -32.68
C PHE A 267 5.08 7.87 -31.56
N TYR A 268 6.37 7.77 -31.87
CA TYR A 268 7.45 8.21 -31.02
C TYR A 268 8.22 9.32 -31.72
N SER A 269 8.35 10.47 -31.05
CA SER A 269 9.15 11.59 -31.53
C SER A 269 10.39 11.75 -30.68
N TYR A 270 11.52 12.03 -31.32
CA TYR A 270 12.80 12.25 -30.66
C TYR A 270 13.64 13.27 -31.42
N GLN A 271 14.50 13.98 -30.70
CA GLN A 271 15.34 15.02 -31.28
C GLN A 271 16.74 14.49 -31.61
N VAL A 272 17.22 14.72 -32.83
CA VAL A 272 18.58 14.40 -33.28
C VAL A 272 19.10 15.57 -34.09
N ASN A 273 20.28 16.09 -33.73
CA ASN A 273 20.92 17.22 -34.42
C ASN A 273 20.01 18.47 -34.52
N GLY A 274 19.18 18.71 -33.50
CA GLY A 274 18.24 19.83 -33.49
C GLY A 274 16.88 19.55 -34.16
N GLU A 275 16.78 18.53 -35.02
CA GLU A 275 15.54 18.16 -35.72
C GLU A 275 14.71 17.14 -34.95
N ILE A 276 13.38 17.24 -35.04
CA ILE A 276 12.44 16.28 -34.46
C ILE A 276 12.13 15.22 -35.52
N LYS A 277 12.48 13.96 -35.23
CA LYS A 277 12.08 12.80 -36.03
C LYS A 277 10.89 12.13 -35.37
N LYS A 278 9.87 11.78 -36.16
CA LYS A 278 8.67 11.08 -35.73
C LYS A 278 8.56 9.73 -36.45
N ILE A 279 8.40 8.65 -35.70
CA ILE A 279 8.29 7.29 -36.22
C ILE A 279 7.00 6.64 -35.71
N ASN A 280 6.31 5.91 -36.57
CA ASN A 280 5.19 5.06 -36.14
C ASN A 280 5.75 3.74 -35.62
N VAL A 281 5.74 3.54 -34.30
CA VAL A 281 6.30 2.34 -33.67
C VAL A 281 5.37 1.13 -33.77
N SER A 282 4.07 1.32 -33.99
CA SER A 282 3.11 0.20 -34.02
C SER A 282 3.29 -0.73 -35.22
N VAL A 283 3.91 -0.24 -36.30
CA VAL A 283 4.18 -0.99 -37.54
C VAL A 283 5.61 -1.50 -37.65
N LEU A 284 6.49 -1.15 -36.69
CA LEU A 284 7.88 -1.56 -36.75
C LEU A 284 8.04 -3.05 -36.44
N HIS A 285 8.99 -3.67 -37.13
CA HIS A 285 9.41 -5.02 -36.83
C HIS A 285 10.31 -5.04 -35.58
N GLU A 286 10.14 -6.02 -34.69
CA GLU A 286 10.83 -6.11 -33.40
C GLU A 286 12.36 -6.12 -33.50
N LYS A 287 12.89 -6.63 -34.62
CA LYS A 287 14.35 -6.68 -34.89
C LYS A 287 14.91 -5.39 -35.52
N SER A 288 14.05 -4.44 -35.92
CA SER A 288 14.50 -3.21 -36.58
C SER A 288 15.38 -2.37 -35.65
N ARG A 289 16.23 -1.54 -36.25
CA ARG A 289 17.12 -0.65 -35.49
C ARG A 289 16.31 0.40 -34.73
N GLU A 290 15.27 0.91 -35.38
CA GLU A 290 14.32 1.91 -34.87
C GLU A 290 13.54 1.37 -33.68
N PHE A 291 13.03 0.14 -33.76
CA PHE A 291 12.29 -0.48 -32.66
C PHE A 291 13.19 -0.72 -31.45
N ARG A 292 14.44 -1.18 -31.66
CA ARG A 292 15.42 -1.35 -30.58
C ARG A 292 15.80 -0.01 -29.94
N ALA A 293 15.93 1.06 -30.73
CA ALA A 293 16.18 2.40 -30.21
C ALA A 293 15.01 2.91 -29.37
N TYR A 294 13.78 2.75 -29.85
CA TYR A 294 12.56 3.06 -29.10
C TYR A 294 12.52 2.30 -27.76
N ARG A 295 12.70 0.98 -27.79
CA ARG A 295 12.72 0.14 -26.59
C ARG A 295 13.79 0.58 -25.59
N LYS A 296 14.97 1.04 -26.02
CA LYS A 296 16.00 1.59 -25.12
C LYS A 296 15.57 2.89 -24.46
N ALA A 297 14.81 3.73 -25.17
CA ALA A 297 14.29 4.99 -24.64
C ALA A 297 13.07 4.81 -23.73
N THR A 298 12.35 3.69 -23.86
CA THR A 298 11.14 3.41 -23.07
C THR A 298 11.31 2.15 -22.21
N GLN A 299 11.48 2.35 -20.91
CA GLN A 299 11.69 1.25 -19.95
C GLN A 299 10.50 1.12 -19.00
N LEU A 300 10.24 -0.12 -18.56
CA LEU A 300 9.24 -0.42 -17.55
C LEU A 300 9.95 -0.65 -16.22
N ILE A 301 9.50 0.03 -15.17
CA ILE A 301 9.87 -0.28 -13.79
C ILE A 301 8.74 -1.14 -13.23
N PHE A 302 9.06 -2.36 -12.81
CA PHE A 302 8.09 -3.28 -12.24
C PHE A 302 7.72 -2.83 -10.81
N GLN A 303 6.43 -2.98 -10.45
CA GLN A 303 5.91 -2.51 -9.17
C GLN A 303 6.38 -3.35 -7.97
N ASP A 304 6.72 -4.63 -8.16
CA ASP A 304 7.20 -5.49 -7.06
C ASP A 304 8.03 -6.69 -7.57
N PRO A 305 9.37 -6.70 -7.43
CA PRO A 305 10.20 -7.84 -7.82
C PRO A 305 10.26 -8.98 -6.77
N TYR A 306 9.87 -8.72 -5.52
CA TYR A 306 10.06 -9.67 -4.40
C TYR A 306 8.99 -10.77 -4.34
N ASP A 307 7.83 -10.54 -4.97
CA ASP A 307 6.69 -11.46 -5.00
C ASP A 307 6.95 -12.84 -5.66
N SER A 308 8.09 -13.02 -6.32
CA SER A 308 8.46 -14.27 -6.99
C SER A 308 8.94 -15.40 -6.06
N ILE A 309 9.16 -15.11 -4.76
CA ILE A 309 9.90 -16.00 -3.84
C ILE A 309 8.99 -16.64 -2.75
N ASN A 310 7.67 -16.47 -2.80
CA ASN A 310 6.79 -16.78 -1.66
C ASN A 310 5.91 -18.04 -1.88
N PRO A 311 5.79 -18.97 -0.90
CA PRO A 311 4.96 -20.17 -1.00
C PRO A 311 3.45 -19.86 -1.18
N LYS A 312 2.75 -20.73 -1.92
CA LYS A 312 1.32 -20.62 -2.18
C LYS A 312 0.55 -21.48 -1.17
N MET A 313 -0.28 -20.83 -0.35
CA MET A 313 -1.19 -21.49 0.61
C MET A 313 -2.65 -21.12 0.29
N THR A 314 -3.57 -22.05 0.54
CA THR A 314 -5.02 -21.77 0.39
C THR A 314 -5.51 -20.86 1.53
N ILE A 315 -6.71 -20.29 1.39
CA ILE A 315 -7.30 -19.48 2.46
C ILE A 315 -7.50 -20.31 3.73
N LEU A 316 -7.90 -21.58 3.61
CA LEU A 316 -7.97 -22.50 4.73
C LEU A 316 -6.61 -22.61 5.44
N ASP A 317 -5.54 -22.88 4.70
CA ASP A 317 -4.21 -23.09 5.28
C ASP A 317 -3.69 -21.84 5.98
N ILE A 318 -3.85 -20.67 5.36
CA ILE A 318 -3.39 -19.38 5.89
C ILE A 318 -4.08 -19.05 7.22
N VAL A 319 -5.41 -19.20 7.27
CA VAL A 319 -6.17 -18.89 8.50
C VAL A 319 -5.97 -19.97 9.56
N SER A 320 -5.73 -21.21 9.15
CA SER A 320 -5.47 -22.33 10.06
C SER A 320 -4.10 -22.25 10.72
N GLU A 321 -3.09 -21.69 10.06
CA GLU A 321 -1.71 -21.61 10.57
C GLU A 321 -1.61 -21.02 12.00
N PRO A 322 -2.15 -19.81 12.29
CA PRO A 322 -2.12 -19.28 13.65
C PRO A 322 -2.96 -20.09 14.64
N LEU A 323 -4.07 -20.70 14.20
CA LEU A 323 -4.91 -21.56 15.04
C LEU A 323 -4.15 -22.81 15.48
N MET A 324 -3.46 -23.48 14.54
CA MET A 324 -2.63 -24.65 14.81
C MET A 324 -1.41 -24.31 15.67
N SER A 325 -0.85 -23.10 15.53
CA SER A 325 0.31 -22.67 16.32
C SER A 325 -0.05 -22.21 17.74
N GLY A 326 -1.21 -21.57 17.90
CA GLY A 326 -1.72 -21.09 19.19
C GLY A 326 -2.36 -22.17 20.06
N MET A 327 -2.88 -23.24 19.44
CA MET A 327 -3.31 -24.45 20.13
C MET A 327 -2.11 -25.39 20.20
N ASN A 328 -1.55 -25.68 21.38
CA ASN A 328 -0.46 -26.66 21.54
C ASN A 328 -0.94 -28.10 21.17
N SER A 329 -1.22 -28.37 19.90
CA SER A 329 -1.74 -29.64 19.43
C SER A 329 -1.41 -29.84 17.95
N HIS A 330 -0.37 -30.65 17.76
CA HIS A 330 -0.09 -31.50 16.61
C HIS A 330 0.21 -30.83 15.26
N THR A 331 1.38 -31.20 14.77
CA THR A 331 2.04 -30.81 13.53
C THR A 331 1.13 -30.84 12.30
N PHE A 332 1.38 -29.89 11.39
CA PHE A 332 0.80 -29.70 10.04
C PHE A 332 0.50 -30.98 9.23
N ALA A 333 1.18 -32.09 9.52
CA ALA A 333 0.99 -33.39 8.88
C ALA A 333 -0.37 -34.06 9.19
N GLU A 334 -0.91 -33.92 10.42
CA GLU A 334 -2.13 -34.65 10.83
C GLU A 334 -3.41 -34.08 10.18
N LEU A 335 -3.42 -32.79 9.81
CA LEU A 335 -4.59 -32.16 9.16
C LEU A 335 -4.67 -32.45 7.66
N HIS A 336 -3.53 -32.67 7.01
CA HIS A 336 -3.50 -33.18 5.64
C HIS A 336 -3.99 -34.64 5.57
N GLU A 337 -3.72 -35.44 6.59
CA GLU A 337 -4.25 -36.80 6.73
C GLU A 337 -5.76 -36.82 7.03
N LEU A 338 -6.28 -35.88 7.81
CA LEU A 338 -7.72 -35.77 8.10
C LEU A 338 -8.55 -35.35 6.87
N ASN A 339 -8.01 -34.49 6.00
CA ASN A 339 -8.65 -34.16 4.71
C ASN A 339 -8.57 -35.30 3.69
N ALA A 340 -7.62 -36.22 3.84
CA ALA A 340 -7.56 -37.45 3.03
C ALA A 340 -8.52 -38.54 3.58
N ALA A 341 -8.70 -38.61 4.90
CA ALA A 341 -9.51 -39.62 5.58
C ALA A 341 -11.03 -39.33 5.58
N SER A 342 -11.45 -38.08 5.35
CA SER A 342 -12.88 -37.72 5.24
C SER A 342 -13.57 -38.23 3.96
N ASN A 343 -12.85 -38.96 3.10
CA ASN A 343 -13.36 -39.62 1.89
C ASN A 343 -13.66 -41.12 2.08
N SER A 344 -13.62 -41.66 3.30
CA SER A 344 -13.98 -43.07 3.55
C SER A 344 -15.09 -43.21 4.60
N HIS A 345 -16.24 -43.73 4.16
CA HIS A 345 -17.30 -44.25 5.02
C HIS A 345 -16.77 -45.43 5.85
N ASP A 346 -17.03 -45.45 7.16
CA ASP A 346 -17.77 -46.54 7.83
C ASP A 346 -17.71 -46.45 9.38
N ASP A 347 -18.73 -47.08 9.97
CA ASP A 347 -19.13 -47.16 11.38
C ASP A 347 -18.08 -47.73 12.35
N GLU A 348 -18.08 -47.30 13.63
CA GLU A 348 -18.63 -48.10 14.77
C GLU A 348 -18.31 -47.51 16.17
N LYS A 349 -19.07 -48.00 17.15
CA LYS A 349 -19.31 -47.51 18.52
C LYS A 349 -18.12 -47.67 19.49
N GLY A 350 -17.93 -46.71 20.42
CA GLY A 350 -17.23 -47.01 21.68
C GLY A 350 -16.79 -45.84 22.58
N LYS A 351 -17.43 -45.74 23.76
CA LYS A 351 -16.96 -45.13 25.03
C LYS A 351 -16.65 -43.62 25.08
N LYS A 352 -17.60 -42.85 25.65
CA LYS A 352 -17.46 -41.44 26.03
C LYS A 352 -16.47 -41.24 27.19
N LYS A 353 -15.19 -41.03 26.86
CA LYS A 353 -14.32 -40.15 27.67
C LYS A 353 -14.72 -38.71 27.32
N LYS A 354 -14.95 -37.83 28.31
CA LYS A 354 -15.05 -36.38 28.07
C LYS A 354 -13.70 -35.90 27.54
N LYS A 355 -13.52 -35.95 26.21
CA LYS A 355 -12.40 -35.30 25.54
C LYS A 355 -12.51 -33.80 25.81
N PRO A 356 -11.40 -33.09 26.08
CA PRO A 356 -11.42 -31.62 26.01
C PRO A 356 -12.02 -31.22 24.66
N LYS A 357 -12.87 -30.18 24.61
CA LYS A 357 -13.50 -29.69 23.38
C LYS A 357 -12.41 -29.53 22.32
N GLN A 358 -12.36 -30.46 21.38
CA GLN A 358 -11.48 -30.40 20.22
C GLN A 358 -12.04 -29.21 19.43
N VAL A 359 -11.32 -28.10 19.42
CA VAL A 359 -11.72 -26.93 18.63
C VAL A 359 -11.68 -27.38 17.18
N ASP A 360 -12.83 -27.35 16.52
CA ASP A 360 -12.89 -27.64 15.09
C ASP A 360 -12.23 -26.46 14.37
N ILE A 361 -11.01 -26.69 13.88
CA ILE A 361 -10.23 -25.68 13.16
C ILE A 361 -11.04 -25.16 11.97
N LEU A 362 -11.82 -26.02 11.32
CA LEU A 362 -12.66 -25.60 10.19
C LEU A 362 -13.76 -24.64 10.66
N GLU A 363 -14.40 -24.91 11.80
CA GLU A 363 -15.42 -24.01 12.37
C GLU A 363 -14.84 -22.64 12.71
N GLU A 364 -13.65 -22.60 13.32
CA GLU A 364 -12.99 -21.33 13.69
C GLU A 364 -12.47 -20.58 12.45
N VAL A 365 -11.97 -21.30 11.43
CA VAL A 365 -11.62 -20.71 10.13
C VAL A 365 -12.85 -20.09 9.48
N LEU A 366 -13.96 -20.83 9.40
CA LEU A 366 -15.20 -20.33 8.79
C LEU A 366 -15.69 -19.07 9.53
N ARG A 367 -15.67 -19.09 10.86
CA ARG A 367 -15.99 -17.93 11.69
C ARG A 367 -15.09 -16.73 11.40
N ALA A 368 -13.77 -16.92 11.34
CA ALA A 368 -12.82 -15.85 11.05
C ALA A 368 -13.04 -15.25 9.64
N LEU A 369 -13.39 -16.08 8.66
CA LEU A 369 -13.74 -15.62 7.30
C LEU A 369 -15.02 -14.80 7.28
N GLU A 370 -16.05 -15.20 8.03
CA GLU A 370 -17.30 -14.44 8.14
C GLU A 370 -17.07 -13.07 8.79
N ILE A 371 -16.29 -13.02 9.87
CA ILE A 371 -15.88 -11.77 10.52
C ILE A 371 -15.17 -10.84 9.53
N ALA A 372 -14.33 -11.39 8.66
CA ALA A 372 -13.65 -10.64 7.61
C ALA A 372 -14.50 -10.37 6.34
N ASN A 373 -15.83 -10.53 6.42
CA ASN A 373 -16.76 -10.34 5.30
C ASN A 373 -16.43 -11.18 4.04
N LEU A 374 -15.96 -12.41 4.22
CA LEU A 374 -15.87 -13.42 3.17
C LEU A 374 -17.05 -14.38 3.31
N THR A 375 -18.22 -13.94 2.86
CA THR A 375 -19.50 -14.65 3.04
C THR A 375 -20.10 -15.12 1.71
N PRO A 376 -20.65 -16.34 1.62
CA PRO A 376 -20.51 -17.45 2.58
C PRO A 376 -19.07 -17.96 2.67
N ALA A 377 -18.56 -18.21 3.88
CA ALA A 377 -17.15 -18.59 4.10
C ALA A 377 -16.75 -19.87 3.36
N SER A 378 -17.67 -20.82 3.22
CA SER A 378 -17.48 -22.08 2.49
C SER A 378 -17.05 -21.90 1.03
N ASN A 379 -17.38 -20.76 0.40
CA ASN A 379 -17.01 -20.50 -0.99
C ASN A 379 -15.53 -20.12 -1.17
N TYR A 380 -14.83 -19.83 -0.07
CA TYR A 380 -13.50 -19.24 -0.09
C TYR A 380 -12.41 -20.19 0.43
N ILE A 381 -12.73 -21.18 1.26
CA ILE A 381 -11.75 -22.04 1.95
C ILE A 381 -10.70 -22.67 1.01
N ASN A 382 -11.12 -23.18 -0.14
CA ASN A 382 -10.26 -23.87 -1.10
C ASN A 382 -9.64 -22.93 -2.15
N ARG A 383 -9.90 -21.62 -2.06
CA ARG A 383 -9.35 -20.63 -2.98
C ARG A 383 -8.00 -20.14 -2.49
N TYR A 384 -7.20 -19.66 -3.42
CA TYR A 384 -5.99 -18.92 -3.08
C TYR A 384 -6.29 -17.42 -2.95
N PRO A 385 -5.56 -16.67 -2.09
CA PRO A 385 -5.79 -15.24 -1.89
C PRO A 385 -5.77 -14.38 -3.16
N HIS A 386 -5.02 -14.81 -4.19
CA HIS A 386 -4.89 -14.14 -5.48
C HIS A 386 -6.11 -14.34 -6.40
N GLU A 387 -6.88 -15.43 -6.23
CA GLU A 387 -8.11 -15.68 -6.97
C GLU A 387 -9.27 -14.76 -6.52
N LEU A 388 -9.07 -14.02 -5.42
CA LEU A 388 -10.03 -13.04 -4.91
C LEU A 388 -9.86 -11.64 -5.51
N SER A 389 -8.72 -11.34 -6.11
CA SER A 389 -8.54 -10.09 -6.87
C SER A 389 -8.89 -10.39 -8.32
N GLY A 390 -10.07 -9.93 -8.77
CA GLY A 390 -10.48 -10.08 -10.17
C GLY A 390 -9.41 -9.53 -11.12
N GLY A 391 -8.74 -10.44 -11.83
CA GLY A 391 -7.68 -10.14 -12.79
C GLY A 391 -6.86 -11.41 -13.07
N ASN A 392 -6.89 -11.87 -14.32
CA ASN A 392 -6.06 -12.98 -14.81
C ASN A 392 -4.60 -12.83 -14.38
N ASP A 393 -4.06 -13.91 -13.81
CA ASP A 393 -2.65 -14.32 -13.84
C ASP A 393 -1.60 -13.22 -13.61
N LYS A 394 -1.17 -13.08 -12.34
CA LYS A 394 0.18 -13.48 -11.86
C LYS A 394 0.55 -12.69 -10.59
N GLY A 395 0.78 -13.46 -9.51
CA GLY A 395 1.72 -13.16 -8.42
C GLY A 395 1.47 -11.91 -7.58
N PHE A 396 0.88 -12.10 -6.39
CA PHE A 396 0.93 -11.12 -5.30
C PHE A 396 0.89 -11.88 -3.96
N LEU A 397 1.95 -11.85 -3.16
CA LEU A 397 2.06 -12.56 -1.87
C LEU A 397 2.51 -11.64 -0.72
N LEU A 398 2.52 -12.15 0.52
CA LEU A 398 2.69 -11.42 1.78
C LEU A 398 3.88 -11.97 2.56
N GLN A 399 4.72 -11.12 3.15
CA GLN A 399 5.73 -11.55 4.11
C GLN A 399 5.08 -11.89 5.47
N GLY A 400 5.40 -13.08 5.97
CA GLY A 400 5.13 -13.55 7.33
C GLY A 400 6.36 -14.24 7.90
N HIS A 401 7.47 -13.52 8.08
CA HIS A 401 8.57 -13.98 8.94
C HIS A 401 9.29 -12.78 9.57
N LEU A 402 8.93 -12.48 10.81
CA LEU A 402 9.73 -11.62 11.69
C LEU A 402 10.98 -12.39 12.13
N SER A 403 12.14 -11.97 11.62
CA SER A 403 13.43 -12.31 12.19
C SER A 403 13.49 -11.76 13.61
N ARG A 404 13.66 -12.66 14.58
CA ARG A 404 13.96 -12.35 15.98
C ARG A 404 15.35 -11.70 16.06
N ARG A 405 15.43 -10.37 15.93
CA ARG A 405 16.51 -9.51 16.45
C ARG A 405 16.24 -8.09 15.94
N LEU A 406 15.70 -7.23 16.82
CA LEU A 406 15.86 -5.76 16.89
C LEU A 406 14.73 -5.13 17.74
N ILE A 407 14.43 -5.73 18.91
CA ILE A 407 13.67 -5.06 19.97
C ILE A 407 14.59 -4.96 21.18
N SER A 408 15.53 -4.03 21.07
CA SER A 408 16.28 -3.47 22.18
C SER A 408 16.50 -2.03 21.80
N TYR A 409 16.21 -1.09 22.71
CA TYR A 409 16.18 0.37 22.54
C TYR A 409 14.81 0.98 22.22
N TRP A 410 13.80 0.69 23.07
CA TRP A 410 12.73 1.63 23.37
C TRP A 410 12.94 2.19 24.78
N PRO A 411 13.12 3.50 24.99
CA PRO A 411 13.09 4.08 26.33
C PRO A 411 11.65 4.04 26.87
N MET A 412 11.42 3.23 27.91
CA MET A 412 10.14 3.10 28.63
C MET A 412 9.67 4.41 29.33
N SER A 413 10.44 5.50 29.26
CA SER A 413 10.16 6.75 29.97
C SER A 413 9.14 7.68 29.28
N LEU A 414 8.47 7.25 28.21
CA LEU A 414 7.51 8.08 27.45
C LEU A 414 6.03 7.70 27.64
N PHE A 415 5.74 6.72 28.48
CA PHE A 415 4.35 6.37 28.85
C PHE A 415 4.07 6.86 30.26
N PRO A 416 3.26 7.92 30.46
CA PRO A 416 2.78 8.26 31.79
C PRO A 416 1.92 7.10 32.31
N CYS A 417 2.28 6.69 33.52
CA CYS A 417 1.70 5.65 34.35
C CYS A 417 0.17 5.65 34.31
N TRP A 418 -0.44 4.57 33.80
CA TRP A 418 -1.85 4.25 34.07
C TRP A 418 -1.97 3.89 35.54
N THR A 419 -2.24 4.89 36.38
CA THR A 419 -2.67 4.67 37.76
C THR A 419 -4.18 4.44 37.79
N SER A 420 -4.52 3.36 38.48
CA SER A 420 -5.85 2.84 38.77
C SER A 420 -6.91 3.89 39.11
N LEU A 421 -7.99 3.93 38.35
CA LEU A 421 -9.29 4.38 38.84
C LEU A 421 -10.08 3.14 39.29
N SER A 422 -9.82 2.73 40.53
CA SER A 422 -10.79 1.99 41.33
C SER A 422 -11.56 3.04 42.15
N GLY A 423 -12.86 3.21 41.84
CA GLY A 423 -13.80 3.96 42.66
C GLY A 423 -14.71 2.98 43.43
N PRO A 424 -15.14 3.29 44.66
CA PRO A 424 -15.70 2.30 45.57
C PRO A 424 -17.21 2.10 45.41
N MET A 425 -17.60 0.83 45.65
CA MET A 425 -18.93 0.23 45.88
C MET A 425 -19.98 0.34 44.79
#